data_AF-A0A010RUM7-F1
#
_entry.id   AF-A0A010RUM7-F1
#
_cell.length_a   1.000
_cell.length_b   1.000
_cell.length_c   1.000
_cell.angle_alpha   90.00
_cell.angle_beta   90.00
_cell.angle_gamma   90.00
#
_symmetry.space_group_name_H-M   'P 1'
#
loop_
_entity.id
_entity.type
_entity.pdbx_description
1 polymer ?
#
loop_
_entity_poly.entity_id
_entity_poly.type
_entity_poly.pdbx_seq_one_letter_code
_entity_poly.pdbx_strand_id
1 'polypeptide(L)'
;MARLKYPKDWPPWLIQLKFQARQHNIWEYIDPTASAIAEDPIQWAPCVPKLEEIISERQNQLQEQYTRELQAARTEGEHGSPQQLQPPAPRVVTRDDVREEFATRLAAYDADVVENDEIRRGYRTVWNWVHATVDVGALSAAQATATVAGDCSLRGVVRALRGRFGPARDKKGSVVLPRLSSVRVLVRRASQRVQSLVKDSFHRMRPKPYTASSLLKLPNEMLFHIFGYLDLHDEFILRKTCRDMHSLLQKDWKYLFNRRTCIQRRDFLAGLGYTSPNHWVCGPCDKLHRIDTNDIPWHKPPINRCPRERPRACFLSRFEIRERHVQLGLKLTRFKTAADQKYLKKLMSPFTYEFDSYPGQRAESFHAAPKIIANRFILYIQRELIYETDLGYWQLNPERICQHIGGPESKALSPKELGNAVRLAVNQPKLEVTGHCLRCSIDYSVIVGPDPDKITIRAWYDLGSYNSPKDESWGVPDYGSGHIYDPGPIVYHDPGSIRRLYATGTTLDIVR
;
A
#
# COMPACT_ATOMS: atom_id res chain seq x y z
N MET A 1 -7.88 14.54 -36.95
CA MET A 1 -8.55 15.17 -35.78
C MET A 1 -8.42 16.68 -35.87
N ALA A 2 -9.49 17.42 -35.59
CA ALA A 2 -9.41 18.88 -35.55
C ALA A 2 -8.62 19.30 -34.31
N ARG A 3 -7.58 20.13 -34.48
CA ARG A 3 -6.85 20.72 -33.35
C ARG A 3 -7.41 22.10 -33.07
N LEU A 4 -7.78 22.39 -31.83
CA LEU A 4 -8.24 23.71 -31.41
C LEU A 4 -7.04 24.64 -31.23
N LYS A 5 -6.73 25.41 -32.27
CA LYS A 5 -5.65 26.41 -32.25
C LYS A 5 -6.16 27.82 -32.46
N TYR A 6 -7.19 27.97 -33.28
CA TYR A 6 -7.76 29.23 -33.71
C TYR A 6 -9.28 29.27 -33.48
N PRO A 7 -9.89 30.46 -33.39
CA PRO A 7 -11.34 30.57 -33.19
C PRO A 7 -12.19 29.85 -34.25
N LYS A 8 -11.72 29.82 -35.51
CA LYS A 8 -12.39 29.09 -36.59
C LYS A 8 -12.45 27.57 -36.38
N ASP A 9 -11.58 27.02 -35.53
CA ASP A 9 -11.54 25.59 -35.23
C ASP A 9 -12.59 25.20 -34.17
N TRP A 10 -13.20 26.17 -33.49
CA TRP A 10 -14.14 25.92 -32.39
C TRP A 10 -15.40 25.15 -32.83
N PRO A 11 -16.16 25.55 -33.87
CA PRO A 11 -17.34 24.80 -34.27
C PRO A 11 -17.07 23.32 -34.61
N PRO A 12 -16.08 22.97 -35.47
CA PRO A 12 -15.81 21.56 -35.75
C PRO A 12 -15.21 20.81 -34.53
N TRP A 13 -14.43 21.49 -33.68
CA TRP A 13 -13.90 20.87 -32.46
C TRP A 13 -14.99 20.56 -31.43
N LEU A 14 -15.95 21.47 -31.22
CA LEU A 14 -17.05 21.27 -30.29
C LEU A 14 -17.97 20.12 -30.74
N ILE A 15 -18.20 19.97 -32.04
CA ILE A 15 -18.94 18.82 -32.59
C ILE A 15 -18.21 17.51 -32.27
N GLN A 16 -16.89 17.46 -32.45
CA GLN A 16 -16.09 16.28 -32.11
C GLN A 16 -16.09 16.01 -30.61
N LEU A 17 -15.96 17.03 -29.77
CA LEU A 17 -16.05 16.89 -28.30
C LEU A 17 -17.40 16.30 -27.91
N LYS A 18 -18.49 16.84 -28.46
CA LYS A 18 -19.85 16.37 -28.18
C LYS A 18 -20.06 14.92 -28.60
N PHE A 19 -19.51 14.54 -29.75
CA PHE A 19 -19.53 13.15 -30.20
C PHE A 19 -18.78 12.23 -29.22
N GLN A 20 -17.54 12.58 -28.87
CA GLN A 20 -16.72 11.82 -27.92
C GLN A 20 -17.40 11.69 -26.54
N ALA A 21 -17.93 12.78 -26.01
CA ALA A 21 -18.63 12.77 -24.72
C ALA A 21 -19.94 11.97 -24.73
N ARG A 22 -20.67 11.96 -25.85
CA ARG A 22 -21.88 11.13 -26.00
C ARG A 22 -21.57 9.65 -26.14
N GLN A 23 -20.49 9.28 -26.82
CA GLN A 23 -20.04 7.88 -26.88
C GLN A 23 -19.70 7.30 -25.50
N HIS A 24 -19.41 8.17 -24.53
CA HIS A 24 -19.09 7.80 -23.16
C HIS A 24 -20.19 8.16 -22.14
N ASN A 25 -21.39 8.56 -22.58
CA ASN A 25 -22.51 8.94 -21.71
C ASN A 25 -22.18 10.02 -20.66
N ILE A 26 -21.34 11.01 -21.00
CA ILE A 26 -20.91 12.06 -20.06
C ILE A 26 -21.15 13.49 -20.56
N TRP A 27 -21.88 13.67 -21.67
CA TRP A 27 -22.07 15.01 -22.24
C TRP A 27 -22.72 15.98 -21.26
N GLU A 28 -23.69 15.53 -20.47
CA GLU A 28 -24.37 16.34 -19.45
C GLU A 28 -23.41 16.94 -18.41
N TYR A 29 -22.32 16.24 -18.09
CA TYR A 29 -21.32 16.72 -17.15
C TYR A 29 -20.30 17.68 -17.76
N ILE A 30 -20.19 17.72 -19.09
CA ILE A 30 -19.18 18.49 -19.84
C ILE A 30 -19.80 19.68 -20.59
N ASP A 31 -21.11 19.68 -20.79
CA ASP A 31 -21.81 20.67 -21.59
C ASP A 31 -21.51 22.10 -21.07
N PRO A 32 -20.83 22.95 -21.85
CA PRO A 32 -20.46 24.29 -21.42
C PRO A 32 -21.66 25.22 -21.28
N THR A 33 -22.85 24.81 -21.73
CA THR A 33 -24.12 25.54 -21.59
C THR A 33 -24.94 25.13 -20.37
N ALA A 34 -24.63 23.98 -19.74
CA ALA A 34 -25.35 23.52 -18.57
C ALA A 34 -25.17 24.48 -17.37
N SER A 35 -26.21 24.59 -16.54
CA SER A 35 -26.16 25.39 -15.32
C SER A 35 -25.11 24.82 -14.36
N ALA A 36 -24.63 25.68 -13.44
CA ALA A 36 -23.63 25.29 -12.45
C ALA A 36 -24.14 24.28 -11.40
N ILE A 37 -25.43 23.89 -11.47
CA ILE A 37 -26.09 23.04 -10.47
C ILE A 37 -25.77 21.56 -10.67
N ALA A 38 -25.44 21.11 -11.88
CA ALA A 38 -25.10 19.70 -12.07
C ALA A 38 -23.76 19.39 -11.40
N GLU A 39 -23.81 18.62 -10.30
CA GLU A 39 -22.66 18.21 -9.50
C GLU A 39 -21.59 17.55 -10.38
N ASP A 40 -20.32 17.76 -10.03
CA ASP A 40 -19.22 17.10 -10.72
C ASP A 40 -19.21 15.61 -10.33
N PRO A 41 -19.41 14.66 -11.26
CA PRO A 41 -19.45 13.24 -10.95
C PRO A 41 -18.12 12.74 -10.35
N ILE A 42 -17.02 13.49 -10.50
CA ILE A 42 -15.74 13.18 -9.85
C ILE A 42 -15.78 13.47 -8.33
N GLN A 43 -16.57 14.45 -7.92
CA GLN A 43 -16.71 14.85 -6.51
C GLN A 43 -17.68 13.95 -5.76
N TRP A 44 -18.70 13.41 -6.43
CA TRP A 44 -19.61 12.45 -5.84
C TRP A 44 -18.90 11.11 -5.59
N ALA A 45 -18.84 10.71 -4.32
CA ALA A 45 -18.42 9.40 -3.89
C ALA A 45 -19.57 8.79 -3.10
N PRO A 46 -20.15 7.66 -3.56
CA PRO A 46 -21.19 6.99 -2.79
C PRO A 46 -20.61 6.63 -1.41
N CYS A 47 -21.39 6.86 -0.35
CA CYS A 47 -20.99 6.52 1.01
C CYS A 47 -21.25 5.04 1.25
N VAL A 48 -20.25 4.32 1.73
CA VAL A 48 -20.42 2.91 2.12
C VAL A 48 -21.44 2.87 3.26
N PRO A 49 -22.57 2.15 3.12
CA PRO A 49 -23.52 2.01 4.21
C PRO A 49 -22.82 1.35 5.40
N LYS A 50 -22.90 1.95 6.58
CA LYS A 50 -22.35 1.35 7.81
C LYS A 50 -23.45 0.68 8.60
N LEU A 51 -23.18 -0.55 9.04
CA LEU A 51 -24.12 -1.33 9.82
C LEU A 51 -24.61 -0.58 11.08
N GLU A 52 -23.69 0.05 11.81
CA GLU A 52 -24.01 0.80 13.03
C GLU A 52 -24.89 2.04 12.78
N GLU A 53 -24.74 2.67 11.61
CA GLU A 53 -25.58 3.82 11.23
C GLU A 53 -27.01 3.37 10.98
N ILE A 54 -27.21 2.22 10.35
CA ILE A 54 -28.55 1.64 10.12
C ILE A 54 -29.17 1.20 11.45
N ILE A 55 -28.39 0.56 12.34
CA ILE A 55 -28.85 0.19 13.69
C ILE A 55 -29.29 1.45 14.45
N SER A 56 -28.48 2.51 14.43
CA SER A 56 -28.81 3.76 15.11
C SER A 56 -30.03 4.46 14.49
N GLU A 57 -30.14 4.49 13.16
CA GLU A 57 -31.28 5.06 12.44
C GLU A 57 -32.57 4.33 12.85
N ARG A 58 -32.53 3.00 12.87
CA ARG A 58 -33.67 2.17 13.27
C ARG A 58 -34.03 2.34 14.75
N GLN A 59 -33.03 2.40 15.61
CA GLN A 59 -33.24 2.63 17.05
C GLN A 59 -33.89 4.00 17.29
N ASN A 60 -33.47 5.03 16.55
CA ASN A 60 -34.06 6.37 16.63
C ASN A 60 -35.53 6.37 16.16
N GLN A 61 -35.84 5.67 15.05
CA GLN A 61 -37.22 5.53 14.57
C GLN A 61 -38.13 4.87 15.61
N LEU A 62 -37.68 3.78 16.25
CA LEU A 62 -38.45 3.12 17.32
C LEU A 62 -38.62 4.03 18.54
N GLN A 63 -37.59 4.79 18.91
CA GLN A 63 -37.66 5.72 20.04
C GLN A 63 -38.63 6.88 19.77
N GLU A 64 -38.62 7.42 18.55
CA GLU A 64 -39.58 8.45 18.14
C GLU A 64 -41.01 7.91 18.15
N GLN A 65 -41.23 6.71 17.62
CA GLN A 65 -42.56 6.08 17.62
C GLN A 65 -43.07 5.87 19.06
N TYR A 66 -42.25 5.30 19.94
CA TYR A 66 -42.57 5.12 21.35
C TYR A 66 -42.94 6.45 22.03
N THR A 67 -42.19 7.52 21.73
CA THR A 67 -42.45 8.85 22.27
C THR A 67 -43.80 9.41 21.81
N ARG A 68 -44.16 9.20 20.53
CA ARG A 68 -45.46 9.60 19.97
C ARG A 68 -46.61 8.83 20.62
N GLU A 69 -46.46 7.51 20.80
CA GLU A 69 -47.47 6.66 21.45
C GLU A 69 -47.68 7.04 22.92
N LEU A 70 -46.59 7.36 23.63
CA LEU A 70 -46.66 7.80 25.03
C LEU A 70 -47.32 9.17 25.18
N GLN A 71 -47.14 10.07 24.21
CA GLN A 71 -47.87 11.35 24.15
C GLN A 71 -49.35 11.14 23.86
N ALA A 72 -49.71 10.27 22.91
CA ALA A 72 -51.09 9.95 22.58
C ALA A 72 -51.85 9.33 23.77
N ALA A 73 -51.22 8.38 24.47
CA ALA A 73 -51.81 7.75 25.66
C ALA A 73 -52.05 8.76 26.80
N ARG A 74 -51.18 9.78 26.95
CA ARG A 74 -51.39 10.85 27.93
C ARG A 74 -52.58 11.74 27.58
N THR A 75 -52.77 12.06 26.30
CA THR A 75 -53.90 12.88 25.86
C THR A 75 -55.24 12.14 25.96
N GLU A 76 -55.26 10.81 25.84
CA GLU A 76 -56.50 10.01 25.98
C GLU A 76 -56.90 9.80 27.46
N GLY A 77 -55.94 9.78 28.38
CA GLY A 77 -56.17 9.55 29.82
C GLY A 77 -56.86 10.70 30.58
N GLU A 78 -57.02 11.88 29.98
CA GLU A 78 -57.73 13.02 30.61
C GLU A 78 -59.27 12.86 30.64
N HIS A 79 -59.83 11.80 30.02
CA HIS A 79 -61.29 11.61 29.90
C HIS A 79 -61.89 10.33 30.51
N GLY A 80 -61.13 9.48 31.20
CA GLY A 80 -61.75 8.50 32.10
C GLY A 80 -61.00 7.17 32.32
N SER A 81 -60.89 6.83 33.60
CA SER A 81 -60.46 5.56 34.23
C SER A 81 -58.96 5.29 34.43
N PRO A 82 -58.55 4.79 35.62
CA PRO A 82 -57.18 4.95 36.15
C PRO A 82 -56.26 3.74 35.91
N GLN A 83 -56.43 2.97 34.83
CA GLN A 83 -55.63 1.76 34.58
C GLN A 83 -55.22 1.57 33.11
N GLN A 84 -54.77 2.63 32.44
CA GLN A 84 -54.20 2.48 31.11
C GLN A 84 -52.72 2.05 31.22
N LEU A 85 -52.42 0.82 30.78
CA LEU A 85 -51.07 0.25 30.77
C LEU A 85 -50.14 1.13 29.93
N GLN A 86 -48.99 1.52 30.51
CA GLN A 86 -47.95 2.20 29.75
C GLN A 86 -47.48 1.33 28.57
N PRO A 87 -47.19 1.91 27.39
CA PRO A 87 -46.64 1.15 26.29
C PRO A 87 -45.32 0.49 26.72
N PRO A 88 -45.04 -0.75 26.29
CA PRO A 88 -43.80 -1.43 26.63
C PRO A 88 -42.61 -0.65 26.06
N ALA A 89 -41.50 -0.65 26.79
CA ALA A 89 -40.26 0.00 26.34
C ALA A 89 -39.81 -0.57 24.98
N PRO A 90 -39.26 0.28 24.08
CA PRO A 90 -38.84 -0.17 22.77
C PRO A 90 -37.73 -1.23 22.89
N ARG A 91 -37.88 -2.33 22.15
CA ARG A 91 -36.85 -3.37 22.06
C ARG A 91 -35.58 -2.79 21.43
N VAL A 92 -34.42 -3.23 21.90
CA VAL A 92 -33.11 -2.89 21.33
C VAL A 92 -32.99 -3.51 19.94
N VAL A 93 -32.67 -2.69 18.93
CA VAL A 93 -32.39 -3.13 17.56
C VAL A 93 -31.06 -3.89 17.56
N THR A 94 -31.10 -5.13 17.07
CA THR A 94 -29.95 -5.99 16.92
C THR A 94 -29.46 -6.02 15.48
N ARG A 95 -28.26 -6.56 15.27
CA ARG A 95 -27.69 -6.76 13.94
C ARG A 95 -28.57 -7.62 13.03
N ASP A 96 -29.24 -8.62 13.58
CA ASP A 96 -30.11 -9.50 12.80
C ASP A 96 -31.36 -8.77 12.30
N ASP A 97 -31.85 -7.78 13.06
CA ASP A 97 -33.03 -6.98 12.70
C ASP A 97 -32.80 -6.09 11.46
N VAL A 98 -31.54 -5.75 11.15
CA VAL A 98 -31.16 -4.86 10.03
C VAL A 98 -30.42 -5.57 8.89
N ARG A 99 -30.24 -6.89 8.97
CA ARG A 99 -29.37 -7.64 8.05
C ARG A 99 -29.81 -7.53 6.59
N GLU A 100 -31.10 -7.67 6.32
CA GLU A 100 -31.67 -7.61 4.97
C GLU A 100 -31.63 -6.19 4.37
N GLU A 101 -31.92 -5.18 5.20
CA GLU A 101 -31.81 -3.77 4.82
C GLU A 101 -30.36 -3.40 4.50
N PHE A 102 -29.41 -3.82 5.34
CA PHE A 102 -27.99 -3.61 5.10
C PHE A 102 -27.54 -4.26 3.78
N ALA A 103 -27.94 -5.50 3.52
CA ALA A 103 -27.63 -6.19 2.27
C ALA A 103 -28.20 -5.45 1.05
N THR A 104 -29.42 -4.91 1.16
CA THR A 104 -30.08 -4.14 0.09
C THR A 104 -29.36 -2.81 -0.16
N ARG A 105 -29.04 -2.06 0.89
CA ARG A 105 -28.29 -0.79 0.76
C ARG A 105 -26.88 -1.03 0.22
N LEU A 106 -26.24 -2.15 0.58
CA LEU A 106 -24.93 -2.53 0.06
C LEU A 106 -24.99 -2.86 -1.44
N ALA A 107 -26.01 -3.60 -1.89
CA ALA A 107 -26.21 -3.88 -3.31
C ALA A 107 -26.47 -2.62 -4.15
N ALA A 108 -27.26 -1.67 -3.62
CA ALA A 108 -27.47 -0.36 -4.25
C ALA A 108 -26.17 0.45 -4.31
N TYR A 109 -25.39 0.46 -3.22
CA TYR A 109 -24.07 1.08 -3.19
C TYR A 109 -23.14 0.50 -4.26
N ASP A 110 -23.09 -0.83 -4.40
CA ASP A 110 -22.25 -1.49 -5.39
C ASP A 110 -22.66 -1.12 -6.83
N ALA A 111 -23.97 -1.02 -7.09
CA ALA A 111 -24.48 -0.55 -8.39
C ALA A 111 -24.06 0.90 -8.69
N ASP A 112 -24.21 1.80 -7.71
CA ASP A 112 -23.80 3.21 -7.82
C ASP A 112 -22.28 3.34 -8.05
N VAL A 113 -21.48 2.48 -7.41
CA VAL A 113 -20.02 2.45 -7.60
C VAL A 113 -19.67 2.07 -9.03
N VAL A 114 -20.32 1.05 -9.60
CA VAL A 114 -20.10 0.61 -10.98
C VAL A 114 -20.45 1.72 -11.96
N GLU A 115 -21.63 2.35 -11.81
CA GLU A 115 -22.07 3.46 -12.66
C GLU A 115 -21.10 4.65 -12.58
N ASN A 116 -20.70 5.06 -11.38
CA ASN A 116 -19.75 6.17 -11.18
C ASN A 116 -18.37 5.85 -11.78
N ASP A 117 -17.91 4.60 -11.70
CA ASP A 117 -16.64 4.20 -12.32
C ASP A 117 -16.69 4.22 -13.85
N GLU A 118 -17.83 3.90 -14.47
CA GLU A 118 -18.06 4.06 -15.91
C GLU A 118 -18.03 5.53 -16.32
N ILE A 119 -18.76 6.40 -15.59
CA ILE A 119 -18.76 7.85 -15.81
C ILE A 119 -17.34 8.41 -15.71
N ARG A 120 -16.58 8.04 -14.68
CA ARG A 120 -15.18 8.47 -14.49
C ARG A 120 -14.24 7.96 -15.56
N ARG A 121 -14.47 6.76 -16.09
CA ARG A 121 -13.69 6.21 -17.22
C ARG A 121 -13.97 7.01 -18.49
N GLY A 122 -15.25 7.31 -18.76
CA GLY A 122 -15.65 8.20 -19.83
C GLY A 122 -14.97 9.56 -19.70
N TYR A 123 -15.05 10.17 -18.52
CA TYR A 123 -14.50 11.48 -18.24
C TYR A 123 -13.00 11.55 -18.48
N ARG A 124 -12.24 10.56 -18.00
CA ARG A 124 -10.79 10.47 -18.27
C ARG A 124 -10.50 10.35 -19.76
N THR A 125 -11.29 9.56 -20.48
CA THR A 125 -11.11 9.37 -21.93
C THR A 125 -11.30 10.68 -22.68
N VAL A 126 -12.38 11.41 -22.39
CA VAL A 126 -12.65 12.71 -23.02
C VAL A 126 -11.65 13.78 -22.57
N TRP A 127 -11.24 13.79 -21.31
CA TRP A 127 -10.21 14.70 -20.81
C TRP A 127 -8.87 14.50 -21.53
N ASN A 128 -8.44 13.24 -21.71
CA ASN A 128 -7.24 12.91 -22.48
C ASN A 128 -7.36 13.36 -23.94
N TRP A 129 -8.54 13.18 -24.53
CA TRP A 129 -8.83 13.65 -25.89
C TRP A 129 -8.74 15.18 -26.00
N VAL A 130 -9.26 15.94 -25.01
CA VAL A 130 -9.12 17.40 -24.94
C VAL A 130 -7.64 17.78 -24.85
N HIS A 131 -6.86 17.12 -24.00
CA HIS A 131 -5.42 17.34 -23.88
C HIS A 131 -4.66 17.08 -25.19
N ALA A 132 -5.08 16.09 -25.98
CA ALA A 132 -4.43 15.75 -27.25
C ALA A 132 -4.82 16.71 -28.40
N THR A 133 -5.98 17.35 -28.31
CA THR A 133 -6.55 18.15 -29.42
C THR A 133 -6.47 19.67 -29.21
N VAL A 134 -6.24 20.15 -27.99
CA VAL A 134 -6.10 21.58 -27.69
C VAL A 134 -4.63 21.98 -27.57
N ASP A 135 -4.27 23.16 -28.09
CA ASP A 135 -2.93 23.71 -27.87
C ASP A 135 -2.58 23.84 -26.38
N VAL A 136 -1.36 23.44 -25.99
CA VAL A 136 -0.94 23.38 -24.58
C VAL A 136 -1.05 24.74 -23.89
N GLY A 137 -0.69 25.83 -24.57
CA GLY A 137 -0.80 27.18 -24.03
C GLY A 137 -2.25 27.65 -23.92
N ALA A 138 -3.10 27.25 -24.87
CA ALA A 138 -4.52 27.50 -24.81
C ALA A 138 -5.21 26.76 -23.65
N LEU A 139 -4.89 25.48 -23.47
CA LEU A 139 -5.44 24.62 -22.42
C LEU A 139 -5.02 25.08 -21.02
N SER A 140 -3.73 25.41 -20.82
CA SER A 140 -3.23 25.90 -19.53
C SER A 140 -3.91 27.21 -19.12
N ALA A 141 -4.11 28.13 -20.06
CA ALA A 141 -4.82 29.37 -19.79
C ALA A 141 -6.30 29.13 -19.46
N ALA A 142 -6.95 28.19 -20.16
CA ALA A 142 -8.34 27.82 -19.88
C ALA A 142 -8.49 27.18 -18.50
N GLN A 143 -7.55 26.32 -18.08
CA GLN A 143 -7.48 25.75 -16.73
C GLN A 143 -7.33 26.85 -15.68
N ALA A 144 -6.44 27.83 -15.89
CA ALA A 144 -6.29 28.95 -14.98
C ALA A 144 -7.58 29.78 -14.85
N THR A 145 -8.26 30.08 -15.97
CA THR A 145 -9.56 30.76 -15.95
C THR A 145 -10.62 29.95 -15.20
N ALA A 146 -10.66 28.64 -15.41
CA ALA A 146 -11.60 27.73 -14.76
C ALA A 146 -11.38 27.69 -13.23
N THR A 147 -10.11 27.63 -12.79
CA THR A 147 -9.73 27.71 -11.38
C THR A 147 -10.11 29.04 -10.74
N VAL A 148 -9.90 30.16 -11.42
CA VAL A 148 -10.32 31.49 -10.92
C VAL A 148 -11.85 31.57 -10.77
N ALA A 149 -12.60 30.87 -11.62
CA ALA A 149 -14.06 30.77 -11.53
C ALA A 149 -14.54 29.75 -10.49
N GLY A 150 -13.64 29.06 -9.77
CA GLY A 150 -14.00 28.02 -8.80
C GLY A 150 -14.48 26.71 -9.43
N ASP A 151 -14.37 26.54 -10.75
CA ASP A 151 -14.86 25.39 -11.50
C ASP A 151 -13.68 24.70 -12.20
N CYS A 152 -12.92 23.90 -11.44
CA CYS A 152 -11.78 23.14 -11.97
C CYS A 152 -12.20 21.91 -12.79
N SER A 153 -13.49 21.70 -13.01
CA SER A 153 -14.00 20.57 -13.80
C SER A 153 -13.70 20.75 -15.28
N LEU A 154 -13.81 19.66 -16.05
CA LEU A 154 -13.77 19.68 -17.51
C LEU A 154 -14.84 20.59 -18.11
N ARG A 155 -15.99 20.73 -17.47
CA ARG A 155 -17.01 21.71 -17.87
C ARG A 155 -16.48 23.13 -17.76
N GLY A 156 -15.87 23.48 -16.64
CA GLY A 156 -15.24 24.78 -16.42
C GLY A 156 -14.16 25.08 -17.46
N VAL A 157 -13.32 24.09 -17.77
CA VAL A 157 -12.28 24.21 -18.79
C VAL A 157 -12.88 24.37 -20.20
N VAL A 158 -13.88 23.59 -20.57
CA VAL A 158 -14.55 23.71 -21.88
C VAL A 158 -15.29 25.05 -21.98
N ARG A 159 -15.88 25.55 -20.89
CA ARG A 159 -16.50 26.88 -20.82
C ARG A 159 -15.47 28.00 -20.99
N ALA A 160 -14.29 27.86 -20.39
CA ALA A 160 -13.19 28.81 -20.58
C ALA A 160 -12.63 28.76 -22.02
N LEU A 161 -12.47 27.57 -22.61
CA LEU A 161 -12.10 27.41 -24.02
C LEU A 161 -13.15 28.03 -24.95
N ARG A 162 -14.44 27.87 -24.65
CA ARG A 162 -15.53 28.50 -25.38
C ARG A 162 -15.45 30.03 -25.31
N GLY A 163 -15.17 30.59 -24.13
CA GLY A 163 -15.00 32.04 -23.98
C GLY A 163 -13.85 32.60 -24.82
N ARG A 164 -12.84 31.77 -25.09
CA ARG A 164 -11.64 32.17 -25.85
C ARG A 164 -11.74 31.95 -27.36
N PHE A 165 -12.34 30.84 -27.79
CA PHE A 165 -12.36 30.44 -29.21
C PHE A 165 -13.76 30.41 -29.81
N GLY A 166 -14.80 30.41 -28.98
CA GLY A 166 -16.18 30.43 -29.42
C GLY A 166 -16.59 31.78 -30.03
N PRO A 167 -17.70 31.82 -30.78
CA PRO A 167 -18.23 33.07 -31.32
C PRO A 167 -18.57 34.02 -30.17
N ALA A 168 -18.05 35.25 -30.22
CA ALA A 168 -18.42 36.30 -29.28
C ALA A 168 -19.92 36.58 -29.44
N ARG A 169 -20.69 36.38 -28.37
CA ARG A 169 -22.09 36.80 -28.32
C ARG A 169 -22.15 38.17 -27.65
N ASP A 170 -22.77 39.13 -28.31
CA ASP A 170 -23.20 40.36 -27.63
C ASP A 170 -24.40 40.06 -26.70
N LYS A 171 -24.77 41.02 -25.86
CA LYS A 171 -25.93 40.90 -24.95
C LYS A 171 -27.29 40.74 -25.68
N LYS A 172 -27.32 40.76 -27.02
CA LYS A 172 -28.52 40.62 -27.86
C LYS A 172 -28.51 39.38 -28.77
N GLY A 173 -27.53 38.49 -28.64
CA GLY A 173 -27.49 37.20 -29.35
C GLY A 173 -26.98 37.25 -30.80
N SER A 174 -26.39 38.35 -31.25
CA SER A 174 -25.80 38.44 -32.60
C SER A 174 -24.33 38.01 -32.61
N VAL A 175 -23.88 37.36 -33.70
CA VAL A 175 -22.50 36.86 -33.88
C VAL A 175 -21.63 38.00 -34.39
N VAL A 176 -20.70 38.49 -33.56
CA VAL A 176 -19.71 39.50 -33.96
C VAL A 176 -18.32 38.88 -34.01
N LEU A 177 -17.62 39.01 -35.14
CA LEU A 177 -16.21 38.63 -35.27
C LEU A 177 -15.33 39.64 -34.50
N PRO A 178 -14.47 39.20 -33.55
CA PRO A 178 -13.70 40.14 -32.74
C PRO A 178 -12.49 40.71 -33.50
N ARG A 179 -12.38 42.04 -33.55
CA ARG A 179 -11.16 42.75 -33.96
C ARG A 179 -10.07 42.59 -32.89
N LEU A 180 -8.94 42.00 -33.28
CA LEU A 180 -7.77 41.78 -32.43
C LEU A 180 -6.86 43.01 -32.37
N SER A 181 -7.06 43.85 -31.35
CA SER A 181 -6.06 44.78 -30.82
C SER A 181 -6.52 45.10 -29.39
N SER A 182 -5.89 44.57 -28.33
CA SER A 182 -4.97 45.41 -27.53
C SER A 182 -4.13 44.62 -26.49
N VAL A 183 -3.98 43.28 -26.59
CA VAL A 183 -3.23 42.50 -25.56
C VAL A 183 -1.72 42.34 -25.89
N ARG A 184 -1.24 42.89 -27.02
CA ARG A 184 0.15 42.69 -27.46
C ARG A 184 1.22 43.44 -26.65
N VAL A 185 0.86 44.41 -25.81
CA VAL A 185 1.85 45.28 -25.16
C VAL A 185 2.30 44.76 -23.78
N LEU A 186 1.44 44.07 -23.03
CA LEU A 186 1.78 43.56 -21.69
C LEU A 186 2.51 42.20 -21.71
N VAL A 187 2.33 41.37 -22.75
CA VAL A 187 2.99 40.05 -22.85
C VAL A 187 4.45 40.15 -23.33
N ARG A 188 4.82 41.21 -24.06
CA ARG A 188 6.19 41.40 -24.58
C ARG A 188 7.23 41.68 -23.48
N ARG A 189 6.86 42.37 -22.40
CA ARG A 189 7.79 42.69 -21.29
C ARG A 189 8.06 41.51 -20.36
N ALA A 190 7.10 40.61 -20.18
CA ALA A 190 7.30 39.36 -19.42
C ALA A 190 8.16 38.35 -20.21
N SER A 191 7.96 38.25 -21.53
CA SER A 191 8.74 37.35 -22.39
C SER A 191 10.21 37.75 -22.53
N GLN A 192 10.54 39.04 -22.46
CA GLN A 192 11.91 39.53 -22.59
C GLN A 192 12.76 39.31 -21.32
N ARG A 193 12.15 39.38 -20.12
CA ARG A 193 12.84 39.06 -18.85
C ARG A 193 13.10 37.56 -18.65
N VAL A 194 12.23 36.71 -19.18
CA VAL A 194 12.45 35.26 -19.18
C VAL A 194 13.53 34.87 -20.21
N GLN A 195 13.61 35.55 -21.35
CA GLN A 195 14.65 35.28 -22.36
C GLN A 195 16.06 35.74 -21.93
N SER A 196 16.20 36.79 -21.12
CA SER A 196 17.52 37.21 -20.61
C SER A 196 18.05 36.28 -19.52
N LEU A 197 17.19 35.76 -18.64
CA LEU A 197 17.60 34.80 -17.60
C LEU A 197 17.91 33.40 -18.16
N VAL A 198 17.34 33.05 -19.31
CA VAL A 198 17.63 31.80 -20.00
C VAL A 198 18.97 31.87 -20.76
N LYS A 199 19.32 33.01 -21.35
CA LYS A 199 20.57 33.14 -22.16
C LYS A 199 21.85 32.91 -21.36
N ASP A 200 21.90 33.29 -20.09
CA ASP A 200 23.12 33.11 -19.26
C ASP A 200 23.35 31.67 -18.78
N SER A 201 22.33 30.80 -18.84
CA SER A 201 22.47 29.38 -18.47
C SER A 201 22.89 28.47 -19.64
N PHE A 202 22.84 28.95 -20.89
CA PHE A 202 23.05 28.12 -22.08
C PHE A 202 24.50 27.96 -22.55
N HIS A 203 25.49 28.56 -21.86
CA HIS A 203 26.89 28.49 -22.28
C HIS A 203 27.78 27.50 -21.51
N ARG A 204 27.24 26.60 -20.68
CA ARG A 204 28.09 25.60 -19.98
C ARG A 204 27.79 24.12 -20.15
N MET A 205 26.80 23.71 -20.93
CA MET A 205 26.68 22.29 -21.31
C MET A 205 26.25 22.17 -22.76
N ARG A 206 27.19 21.83 -23.65
CA ARG A 206 26.81 21.26 -24.95
C ARG A 206 26.02 19.98 -24.65
N PRO A 207 24.73 19.90 -24.98
CA PRO A 207 23.96 18.68 -24.78
C PRO A 207 24.57 17.61 -25.69
N LYS A 208 25.00 16.48 -25.12
CA LYS A 208 25.21 15.27 -25.91
C LYS A 208 23.91 15.02 -26.70
N PRO A 209 23.96 14.73 -28.01
CA PRO A 209 22.77 14.46 -28.80
C PRO A 209 21.98 13.35 -28.11
N TYR A 210 20.78 13.68 -27.65
CA TYR A 210 19.92 12.77 -26.91
C TYR A 210 19.38 11.76 -27.93
N THR A 211 19.95 10.56 -27.96
CA THR A 211 19.40 9.47 -28.77
C THR A 211 18.06 9.11 -28.15
N ALA A 212 16.96 9.55 -28.77
CA ALA A 212 15.62 9.25 -28.30
C ALA A 212 15.47 7.72 -28.16
N SER A 213 15.05 7.29 -26.97
CA SER A 213 14.77 5.87 -26.68
C SER A 213 13.86 5.29 -27.77
N SER A 214 14.21 4.11 -28.29
CA SER A 214 13.41 3.43 -29.32
C SER A 214 11.95 3.21 -28.89
N LEU A 215 11.70 3.12 -27.57
CA LEU A 215 10.35 3.01 -27.02
C LEU A 215 9.51 4.27 -27.30
N LEU A 216 10.09 5.46 -27.21
CA LEU A 216 9.40 6.73 -27.48
C LEU A 216 9.14 6.99 -28.97
N LYS A 217 9.64 6.12 -29.85
CA LYS A 217 9.31 6.15 -31.28
C LYS A 217 7.98 5.47 -31.59
N LEU A 218 7.42 4.73 -30.61
CA LEU A 218 6.09 4.13 -30.76
C LEU A 218 5.00 5.20 -30.76
N PRO A 219 3.89 4.99 -31.50
CA PRO A 219 2.71 5.83 -31.38
C PRO A 219 2.20 5.88 -29.93
N ASN A 220 1.66 7.04 -29.53
CA ASN A 220 1.19 7.25 -28.16
C ASN A 220 0.11 6.23 -27.77
N GLU A 221 -0.72 5.79 -28.70
CA GLU A 221 -1.77 4.80 -28.49
C GLU A 221 -1.19 3.46 -28.03
N MET A 222 -0.08 3.02 -28.63
CA MET A 222 0.63 1.81 -28.21
C MET A 222 1.27 2.00 -26.83
N LEU A 223 1.86 3.17 -26.58
CA LEU A 223 2.43 3.49 -25.27
C LEU A 223 1.37 3.46 -24.17
N PHE A 224 0.20 4.06 -24.39
CA PHE A 224 -0.92 4.00 -23.45
C PHE A 224 -1.44 2.58 -23.24
N HIS A 225 -1.45 1.75 -24.30
CA HIS A 225 -1.82 0.35 -24.16
C HIS A 225 -0.80 -0.41 -23.29
N ILE A 226 0.50 -0.20 -23.52
CA ILE A 226 1.58 -0.76 -22.69
C ILE A 226 1.44 -0.31 -21.23
N PHE A 227 1.22 0.98 -20.99
CA PHE A 227 1.04 1.52 -19.64
C PHE A 227 -0.17 0.90 -18.93
N GLY A 228 -1.22 0.53 -19.67
CA GLY A 228 -2.39 -0.17 -19.13
C GLY A 228 -2.08 -1.54 -18.51
N TYR A 229 -0.95 -2.17 -18.86
CA TYR A 229 -0.48 -3.43 -18.27
C TYR A 229 0.54 -3.25 -17.15
N LEU A 230 0.98 -2.02 -16.88
CA LEU A 230 1.95 -1.75 -15.84
C LEU A 230 1.27 -1.55 -14.49
N ASP A 231 1.92 -2.05 -13.45
CA ASP A 231 1.51 -1.71 -12.10
C ASP A 231 1.70 -0.21 -11.85
N LEU A 232 0.91 0.34 -10.92
CA LEU A 232 0.91 1.78 -10.63
C LEU A 232 2.31 2.30 -10.23
N HIS A 233 3.11 1.47 -9.56
CA HIS A 233 4.48 1.83 -9.17
C HIS A 233 5.42 1.88 -10.37
N ASP A 234 5.27 0.98 -11.35
CA ASP A 234 6.05 0.96 -12.59
C ASP A 234 5.75 2.17 -13.45
N GLU A 235 4.48 2.54 -13.59
CA GLU A 235 4.12 3.80 -14.25
C GLU A 235 4.74 5.01 -13.54
N PHE A 236 4.74 5.03 -12.20
CA PHE A 236 5.38 6.11 -11.44
C PHE A 236 6.89 6.16 -11.67
N ILE A 237 7.56 5.01 -11.72
CA ILE A 237 8.99 4.89 -12.01
C ILE A 237 9.28 5.36 -13.44
N LEU A 238 8.53 4.89 -14.44
CA LEU A 238 8.67 5.31 -15.83
C LEU A 238 8.52 6.81 -16.00
N ARG A 239 7.55 7.42 -15.32
CA ARG A 239 7.36 8.89 -15.31
C ARG A 239 8.63 9.64 -14.90
N LYS A 240 9.47 9.06 -14.03
CA LYS A 240 10.70 9.69 -13.53
C LYS A 240 11.90 9.54 -14.49
N THR A 241 11.78 8.72 -15.53
CA THR A 241 12.92 8.42 -16.42
C THR A 241 13.23 9.55 -17.40
N CYS A 242 12.22 10.19 -18.01
CA CYS A 242 12.42 11.29 -18.94
C CYS A 242 11.21 12.24 -19.02
N ARG A 243 11.40 13.39 -19.69
CA ARG A 243 10.35 14.43 -19.83
C ARG A 243 9.15 13.94 -20.63
N ASP A 244 9.35 13.11 -21.65
CA ASP A 244 8.26 12.62 -22.50
C ASP A 244 7.40 11.62 -21.74
N MET A 245 8.00 10.65 -21.04
CA MET A 245 7.28 9.75 -20.13
C MET A 245 6.58 10.53 -19.02
N HIS A 246 7.21 11.59 -18.50
CA HIS A 246 6.58 12.48 -17.54
C HIS A 246 5.29 13.12 -18.09
N SER A 247 5.33 13.59 -19.33
CA SER A 247 4.18 14.20 -20.02
C SER A 247 3.08 13.18 -20.35
N LEU A 248 3.45 11.98 -20.79
CA LEU A 248 2.48 10.91 -21.11
C LEU A 248 1.80 10.36 -19.85
N LEU A 249 2.52 10.25 -18.74
CA LEU A 249 2.04 9.71 -17.46
C LEU A 249 1.67 10.81 -16.46
N GLN A 250 1.15 11.94 -16.96
CA GLN A 250 0.70 13.06 -16.13
C GLN A 250 -0.61 12.70 -15.41
N LYS A 251 -0.47 12.04 -14.26
CA LYS A 251 -1.57 11.68 -13.33
C LYS A 251 -1.45 12.47 -12.03
N ASP A 252 -2.55 12.66 -11.31
CA ASP A 252 -2.48 13.12 -9.92
C ASP A 252 -2.09 11.96 -9.01
N TRP A 253 -0.78 11.74 -8.88
CA TRP A 253 -0.21 10.66 -8.08
C TRP A 253 -0.55 10.77 -6.59
N LYS A 254 -0.72 11.99 -6.07
CA LYS A 254 -1.06 12.18 -4.65
C LYS A 254 -2.48 11.70 -4.42
N TYR A 255 -3.41 12.08 -5.29
CA TYR A 255 -4.78 11.60 -5.26
C TYR A 255 -4.86 10.08 -5.47
N LEU A 256 -4.18 9.56 -6.51
CA LEU A 256 -4.15 8.12 -6.80
C LEU A 256 -3.53 7.30 -5.68
N PHE A 257 -2.57 7.84 -4.94
CA PHE A 257 -1.99 7.16 -3.77
C PHE A 257 -2.93 7.22 -2.56
N ASN A 258 -3.57 8.37 -2.31
CA ASN A 258 -4.44 8.56 -1.14
C ASN A 258 -5.75 7.78 -1.21
N ARG A 259 -6.28 7.50 -2.41
CA ARG A 259 -7.52 6.70 -2.59
C ARG A 259 -7.33 5.19 -2.45
N ARG A 260 -6.09 4.71 -2.32
CA ARG A 260 -5.79 3.27 -2.26
C ARG A 260 -5.99 2.73 -0.86
N THR A 261 -6.42 1.47 -0.78
CA THR A 261 -6.45 0.74 0.50
C THR A 261 -5.04 0.63 1.09
N CYS A 262 -4.92 0.37 2.40
CA CYS A 262 -3.62 0.18 3.04
C CYS A 262 -2.76 -0.88 2.31
N ILE A 263 -3.36 -2.00 1.89
CA ILE A 263 -2.69 -3.06 1.11
C ILE A 263 -2.16 -2.52 -0.22
N GLN A 264 -3.02 -1.86 -1.01
CA GLN A 264 -2.61 -1.30 -2.30
C GLN A 264 -1.54 -0.20 -2.16
N ARG A 265 -1.57 0.58 -1.08
CA ARG A 265 -0.54 1.56 -0.78
C ARG A 265 0.80 0.89 -0.47
N ARG A 266 0.80 -0.20 0.30
CA ARG A 266 2.00 -0.98 0.58
C ARG A 266 2.58 -1.57 -0.70
N ASP A 267 1.76 -2.14 -1.57
CA ASP A 267 2.21 -2.67 -2.87
C ASP A 267 2.89 -1.59 -3.70
N PHE A 268 2.24 -0.43 -3.83
CA PHE A 268 2.79 0.71 -4.55
C PHE A 268 4.12 1.15 -3.94
N LEU A 269 4.18 1.31 -2.62
CA LEU A 269 5.41 1.71 -1.94
C LEU A 269 6.51 0.65 -2.08
N ALA A 270 6.18 -0.64 -2.07
CA ALA A 270 7.16 -1.71 -2.18
C ALA A 270 7.79 -1.76 -3.55
N GLY A 271 7.00 -1.57 -4.62
CA GLY A 271 7.56 -1.36 -5.95
C GLY A 271 8.51 -0.16 -6.02
N LEU A 272 8.17 0.95 -5.35
CA LEU A 272 9.08 2.10 -5.24
C LEU A 272 10.33 1.82 -4.40
N GLY A 273 10.16 1.13 -3.27
CA GLY A 273 11.23 0.72 -2.37
C GLY A 273 12.20 -0.25 -3.06
N TYR A 274 11.67 -1.09 -3.95
CA TYR A 274 12.46 -2.02 -4.75
C TYR A 274 13.45 -1.28 -5.61
N THR A 275 13.01 -0.27 -6.34
CA THR A 275 13.87 0.52 -7.24
C THR A 275 14.70 1.58 -6.52
N SER A 276 14.43 1.82 -5.23
CA SER A 276 15.13 2.82 -4.43
C SER A 276 16.16 2.17 -3.49
N PRO A 277 17.46 2.13 -3.84
CA PRO A 277 18.47 1.43 -3.03
C PRO A 277 18.56 1.98 -1.61
N ASN A 278 18.32 3.27 -1.41
CA ASN A 278 18.43 3.96 -0.11
C ASN A 278 17.15 3.97 0.73
N HIS A 279 16.11 3.22 0.34
CA HIS A 279 14.82 3.26 1.02
C HIS A 279 14.19 1.89 1.26
N TRP A 280 13.37 1.75 2.30
CA TRP A 280 12.61 0.53 2.59
C TRP A 280 11.17 0.89 2.98
N VAL A 281 10.24 -0.05 2.87
CA VAL A 281 8.83 0.17 3.14
C VAL A 281 8.46 -0.38 4.49
N CYS A 282 7.84 0.44 5.33
CA CYS A 282 7.35 0.02 6.63
C CYS A 282 5.89 -0.40 6.56
N GLY A 283 5.61 -1.69 6.75
CA GLY A 283 4.24 -2.22 6.79
C GLY A 283 3.35 -1.51 7.83
N PRO A 284 3.80 -1.29 9.08
CA PRO A 284 2.96 -0.64 10.10
C PRO A 284 2.58 0.84 9.88
N CYS A 285 3.35 1.60 9.10
CA CYS A 285 3.08 3.03 8.92
C CYS A 285 2.76 3.44 7.48
N ASP A 286 2.83 2.50 6.53
CA ASP A 286 2.61 2.73 5.09
C ASP A 286 3.43 3.92 4.55
N LYS A 287 4.71 3.96 4.91
CA LYS A 287 5.67 4.97 4.44
C LYS A 287 6.97 4.34 3.97
N LEU A 288 7.64 5.08 3.08
CA LEU A 288 8.97 4.79 2.62
C LEU A 288 9.99 5.49 3.54
N HIS A 289 10.85 4.71 4.19
CA HIS A 289 11.88 5.20 5.11
C HIS A 289 13.25 5.17 4.44
N ARG A 290 14.14 6.06 4.86
CA ARG A 290 15.55 5.98 4.48
C ARG A 290 16.25 4.86 5.27
N ILE A 291 17.24 4.25 4.65
CA ILE A 291 18.10 3.27 5.30
C ILE A 291 19.07 3.96 6.25
N ASP A 292 19.28 3.34 7.41
CA ASP A 292 20.43 3.60 8.27
C ASP A 292 21.42 2.44 8.12
N THR A 293 22.63 2.71 7.62
CA THR A 293 23.63 1.66 7.38
C THR A 293 24.27 1.10 8.65
N ASN A 294 23.97 1.68 9.81
CA ASN A 294 24.39 1.17 11.13
C ASN A 294 23.37 0.20 11.72
N ASP A 295 22.20 0.11 11.09
CA ASP A 295 21.12 -0.74 11.52
C ASP A 295 21.34 -2.17 11.02
N ILE A 296 21.78 -3.02 11.94
CA ILE A 296 22.08 -4.44 11.73
C ILE A 296 21.48 -5.27 12.88
N PRO A 297 21.24 -6.57 12.69
CA PRO A 297 20.39 -7.35 13.59
C PRO A 297 20.83 -7.43 15.06
N TRP A 298 22.14 -7.33 15.35
CA TRP A 298 22.67 -7.43 16.72
C TRP A 298 23.01 -6.07 17.37
N HIS A 299 22.72 -4.96 16.70
CA HIS A 299 22.91 -3.64 17.29
C HIS A 299 21.64 -3.14 17.97
N LYS A 300 21.80 -2.33 19.02
CA LYS A 300 20.69 -1.54 19.54
C LYS A 300 20.16 -0.68 18.39
N PRO A 301 18.88 -0.80 18.04
CA PRO A 301 18.43 -0.13 16.85
C PRO A 301 18.46 1.40 17.04
N PRO A 302 18.56 2.19 15.96
CA PRO A 302 18.82 3.64 16.04
C PRO A 302 17.68 4.39 16.77
N ILE A 303 17.90 5.61 17.25
CA ILE A 303 16.83 6.40 17.94
C ILE A 303 15.76 6.86 16.93
N ASN A 304 16.16 7.12 15.68
CA ASN A 304 15.29 7.62 14.61
C ASN A 304 14.48 6.51 13.91
N ARG A 305 13.82 5.64 14.68
CA ARG A 305 13.02 4.54 14.13
C ARG A 305 11.67 5.02 13.65
N CYS A 306 11.04 4.21 12.79
CA CYS A 306 9.60 4.26 12.70
C CYS A 306 9.01 3.83 14.05
N PRO A 307 8.22 4.67 14.74
CA PRO A 307 7.69 4.34 16.07
C PRO A 307 6.67 3.19 16.05
N ARG A 308 6.23 2.77 14.86
CA ARG A 308 5.25 1.70 14.65
C ARG A 308 5.88 0.38 14.22
N GLU A 309 7.18 0.34 13.93
CA GLU A 309 7.84 -0.88 13.47
C GLU A 309 8.03 -1.87 14.63
N ARG A 310 7.60 -3.12 14.41
CA ARG A 310 7.75 -4.22 15.36
C ARG A 310 8.89 -5.16 14.97
N PRO A 311 9.56 -5.82 15.95
CA PRO A 311 10.49 -6.92 15.68
C PRO A 311 9.82 -8.02 14.87
N ARG A 312 10.49 -8.52 13.82
CA ARG A 312 10.03 -9.74 13.12
C ARG A 312 10.50 -11.02 13.77
N ALA A 313 11.63 -10.99 14.46
CA ALA A 313 12.11 -12.09 15.27
C ALA A 313 13.11 -11.50 16.25
N CYS A 314 12.89 -11.74 17.54
CA CYS A 314 13.79 -11.30 18.59
C CYS A 314 14.25 -12.53 19.36
N PHE A 315 15.55 -12.79 19.32
CA PHE A 315 16.16 -13.92 20.00
C PHE A 315 17.07 -13.38 21.10
N LEU A 316 16.82 -13.84 22.33
CA LEU A 316 17.63 -13.54 23.51
C LEU A 316 17.83 -12.04 23.80
N SER A 317 16.97 -11.17 23.26
CA SER A 317 17.14 -9.71 23.28
C SER A 317 18.48 -9.19 22.69
N ARG A 318 19.22 -10.04 21.98
CA ARG A 318 20.54 -9.73 21.41
C ARG A 318 20.55 -9.75 19.89
N PHE A 319 19.69 -10.54 19.27
CA PHE A 319 19.61 -10.65 17.82
C PHE A 319 18.17 -10.41 17.37
N GLU A 320 17.95 -9.31 16.65
CA GLU A 320 16.64 -8.86 16.19
C GLU A 320 16.62 -8.72 14.67
N ILE A 321 15.91 -9.63 14.00
CA ILE A 321 15.61 -9.49 12.57
C ILE A 321 14.29 -8.75 12.41
N ARG A 322 14.26 -7.83 11.45
CA ARG A 322 13.12 -6.95 11.16
C ARG A 322 12.76 -7.00 9.70
N GLU A 323 11.55 -6.55 9.38
CA GLU A 323 11.04 -6.49 8.01
C GLU A 323 12.04 -5.77 7.08
N ARG A 324 12.57 -4.63 7.53
CA ARG A 324 13.56 -3.89 6.76
C ARG A 324 14.86 -4.65 6.54
N HIS A 325 15.35 -5.44 7.50
CA HIS A 325 16.56 -6.25 7.31
C HIS A 325 16.35 -7.26 6.16
N VAL A 326 15.17 -7.89 6.10
CA VAL A 326 14.82 -8.82 5.02
C VAL A 326 14.72 -8.10 3.68
N GLN A 327 13.97 -6.98 3.61
CA GLN A 327 13.84 -6.20 2.37
C GLN A 327 15.20 -5.71 1.86
N LEU A 328 16.07 -5.24 2.75
CA LEU A 328 17.37 -4.69 2.39
C LEU A 328 18.34 -5.78 1.97
N GLY A 329 18.37 -6.93 2.65
CA GLY A 329 19.18 -8.07 2.23
C GLY A 329 18.87 -8.46 0.79
N LEU A 330 17.60 -8.74 0.51
CA LEU A 330 17.13 -9.14 -0.82
C LEU A 330 17.43 -8.09 -1.89
N LYS A 331 17.17 -6.82 -1.56
CA LYS A 331 17.32 -5.71 -2.50
C LYS A 331 18.79 -5.39 -2.81
N LEU A 332 19.67 -5.35 -1.81
CA LEU A 332 21.08 -4.97 -1.99
C LEU A 332 21.87 -6.06 -2.73
N THR A 333 21.47 -7.33 -2.63
CA THR A 333 22.04 -8.42 -3.46
C THR A 333 21.89 -8.14 -4.95
N ARG A 334 20.82 -7.43 -5.36
CA ARG A 334 20.59 -7.06 -6.76
C ARG A 334 21.40 -5.84 -7.22
N PHE A 335 21.53 -4.79 -6.38
CA PHE A 335 22.08 -3.49 -6.82
C PHE A 335 23.61 -3.49 -7.04
N LYS A 336 24.36 -4.41 -6.43
CA LYS A 336 25.80 -4.66 -6.66
C LYS A 336 26.73 -3.42 -6.61
N THR A 337 26.32 -2.27 -6.05
CA THR A 337 27.22 -1.13 -5.88
C THR A 337 28.18 -1.35 -4.69
N ALA A 338 29.38 -0.78 -4.71
CA ALA A 338 30.37 -1.00 -3.67
C ALA A 338 29.88 -0.58 -2.26
N ALA A 339 29.14 0.52 -2.15
CA ALA A 339 28.57 0.97 -0.88
C ALA A 339 27.47 0.02 -0.38
N ASP A 340 26.61 -0.44 -1.29
CA ASP A 340 25.54 -1.40 -1.00
C ASP A 340 26.12 -2.75 -0.52
N GLN A 341 27.21 -3.21 -1.14
CA GLN A 341 27.87 -4.47 -0.77
C GLN A 341 28.50 -4.41 0.63
N LYS A 342 29.06 -3.26 1.04
CA LYS A 342 29.59 -3.09 2.41
C LYS A 342 28.48 -3.25 3.46
N TYR A 343 27.31 -2.66 3.22
CA TYR A 343 26.19 -2.78 4.14
C TYR A 343 25.56 -4.17 4.09
N LEU A 344 25.35 -4.74 2.90
CA LEU A 344 24.87 -6.11 2.73
C LEU A 344 25.77 -7.12 3.45
N LYS A 345 27.09 -6.99 3.32
CA LYS A 345 28.04 -7.87 4.02
C LYS A 345 27.85 -7.80 5.53
N LYS A 346 27.67 -6.60 6.09
CA LYS A 346 27.37 -6.45 7.53
C LYS A 346 26.03 -7.09 7.89
N LEU A 347 24.98 -6.85 7.09
CA LEU A 347 23.64 -7.37 7.34
C LEU A 347 23.58 -8.90 7.29
N MET A 348 24.37 -9.50 6.40
CA MET A 348 24.43 -10.95 6.17
C MET A 348 25.53 -11.65 6.99
N SER A 349 26.32 -10.94 7.79
CA SER A 349 27.35 -11.56 8.62
C SER A 349 26.71 -12.46 9.68
N PRO A 350 27.25 -13.67 9.89
CA PRO A 350 26.85 -14.50 11.02
C PRO A 350 27.11 -13.79 12.35
N PHE A 351 26.28 -14.08 13.33
CA PHE A 351 26.38 -13.58 14.69
C PHE A 351 26.49 -14.76 15.65
N THR A 352 27.45 -14.70 16.57
CA THR A 352 27.61 -15.67 17.65
C THR A 352 27.67 -14.91 18.97
N TYR A 353 27.02 -15.44 20.00
CA TYR A 353 27.01 -14.88 21.34
C TYR A 353 27.04 -16.02 22.35
N GLU A 354 27.91 -15.90 23.34
CA GLU A 354 28.03 -16.86 24.44
C GLU A 354 27.58 -16.16 25.73
N PHE A 355 26.72 -16.82 26.48
CA PHE A 355 26.30 -16.37 27.81
C PHE A 355 27.28 -16.91 28.84
N ASP A 356 27.93 -16.01 29.56
CA ASP A 356 28.66 -16.37 30.76
C ASP A 356 27.67 -16.95 31.78
N SER A 357 28.03 -18.08 32.36
CA SER A 357 27.27 -18.73 33.42
C SER A 357 27.29 -17.84 34.67
N TYR A 358 26.17 -17.18 34.97
CA TYR A 358 25.93 -16.62 36.31
C TYR A 358 25.56 -17.77 37.27
N PRO A 359 25.78 -17.63 38.59
CA PRO A 359 25.32 -18.63 39.56
C PRO A 359 23.82 -18.89 39.40
N GLY A 360 23.45 -20.10 38.96
CA GLY A 360 22.07 -20.49 38.67
C GLY A 360 21.58 -20.22 37.23
N GLN A 361 22.41 -19.66 36.36
CA GLN A 361 22.12 -19.45 34.94
C GLN A 361 23.03 -20.33 34.07
N ARG A 362 22.40 -21.13 33.21
CA ARG A 362 23.07 -22.09 32.34
C ARG A 362 23.87 -21.38 31.26
N ALA A 363 25.08 -21.89 30.98
CA ALA A 363 25.83 -21.46 29.81
C ALA A 363 25.02 -21.79 28.55
N GLU A 364 24.70 -20.76 27.78
CA GLU A 364 23.98 -20.83 26.51
C GLU A 364 24.88 -20.25 25.42
N SER A 365 25.05 -20.97 24.31
CA SER A 365 25.64 -20.42 23.09
C SER A 365 24.53 -20.19 22.08
N PHE A 366 24.59 -19.04 21.39
CA PHE A 366 23.65 -18.65 20.36
C PHE A 366 24.41 -18.33 19.08
N HIS A 367 23.93 -18.87 17.96
CA HIS A 367 24.47 -18.60 16.65
C HIS A 367 23.34 -18.32 15.67
N ALA A 368 23.49 -17.27 14.86
CA ALA A 368 22.57 -16.91 13.79
C ALA A 368 23.33 -16.66 12.49
N ALA A 369 22.87 -17.26 11.39
CA ALA A 369 23.52 -17.15 10.08
C ALA A 369 22.49 -16.94 8.96
N PRO A 370 22.25 -15.69 8.53
CA PRO A 370 21.36 -15.40 7.42
C PRO A 370 21.99 -15.80 6.07
N LYS A 371 21.16 -16.20 5.11
CA LYS A 371 21.52 -16.47 3.71
C LYS A 371 20.43 -15.97 2.78
N ILE A 372 20.80 -15.65 1.55
CA ILE A 372 19.84 -15.41 0.46
C ILE A 372 19.99 -16.53 -0.57
N ILE A 373 18.93 -17.31 -0.73
CA ILE A 373 18.89 -18.51 -1.58
C ILE A 373 17.66 -18.40 -2.46
N ALA A 374 17.83 -18.50 -3.78
CA ALA A 374 16.72 -18.39 -4.75
C ALA A 374 15.82 -17.15 -4.51
N ASN A 375 16.42 -15.99 -4.22
CA ASN A 375 15.71 -14.73 -3.91
C ASN A 375 14.81 -14.79 -2.65
N ARG A 376 15.10 -15.70 -1.73
CA ARG A 376 14.46 -15.84 -0.41
C ARG A 376 15.46 -15.58 0.70
N PHE A 377 15.02 -14.91 1.75
CA PHE A 377 15.86 -14.65 2.92
C PHE A 377 15.67 -15.78 3.94
N ILE A 378 16.68 -16.63 4.08
CA ILE A 378 16.65 -17.78 4.97
C ILE A 378 17.55 -17.50 6.17
N LEU A 379 17.03 -17.66 7.39
CA LEU A 379 17.79 -17.49 8.62
C LEU A 379 18.00 -18.85 9.29
N TYR A 380 19.25 -19.21 9.54
CA TYR A 380 19.59 -20.31 10.41
C TYR A 380 19.87 -19.81 11.82
N ILE A 381 19.35 -20.53 12.81
CA ILE A 381 19.66 -20.31 14.21
C ILE A 381 20.08 -21.63 14.84
N GLN A 382 21.12 -21.58 15.66
CA GLN A 382 21.55 -22.65 16.53
C GLN A 382 21.65 -22.13 17.95
N ARG A 383 21.14 -22.90 18.89
CA ARG A 383 21.25 -22.69 20.33
C ARG A 383 21.84 -23.92 20.95
N GLU A 384 22.79 -23.74 21.83
CA GLU A 384 23.33 -24.82 22.65
C GLU A 384 23.07 -24.47 24.10
N LEU A 385 22.37 -25.37 24.78
CA LEU A 385 21.95 -25.23 26.17
C LEU A 385 22.69 -26.28 26.97
N ILE A 386 23.49 -25.85 27.95
CA ILE A 386 24.04 -26.75 28.95
C ILE A 386 22.99 -26.92 30.06
N TYR A 387 22.59 -28.15 30.39
CA TYR A 387 21.58 -28.42 31.43
C TYR A 387 22.10 -29.40 32.47
N GLU A 388 21.78 -29.15 33.73
CA GLU A 388 22.08 -30.08 34.81
C GLU A 388 21.02 -31.20 34.80
N THR A 389 21.47 -32.45 34.69
CA THR A 389 20.62 -33.66 34.69
C THR A 389 19.66 -33.72 35.88
N ASP A 390 20.07 -33.20 37.04
CA ASP A 390 19.35 -33.31 38.30
C ASP A 390 18.09 -32.43 38.37
N LEU A 391 18.01 -31.38 37.54
CA LEU A 391 16.91 -30.42 37.54
C LEU A 391 15.75 -30.80 36.61
N GLY A 392 15.93 -31.84 35.79
CA GLY A 392 14.96 -32.31 34.81
C GLY A 392 14.79 -31.38 33.60
N TYR A 393 14.53 -31.96 32.42
CA TYR A 393 14.41 -31.22 31.16
C TYR A 393 13.20 -30.28 31.10
N TRP A 394 12.21 -30.42 31.99
CA TRP A 394 11.04 -29.53 32.06
C TRP A 394 11.37 -28.09 32.50
N GLN A 395 12.54 -27.88 33.13
CA GLN A 395 13.03 -26.55 33.49
C GLN A 395 13.76 -25.85 32.33
N LEU A 396 14.09 -26.58 31.26
CA LEU A 396 14.40 -25.92 30.01
C LEU A 396 13.11 -25.21 29.64
N ASN A 397 13.15 -23.89 29.64
CA ASN A 397 12.16 -23.09 28.95
C ASN A 397 12.71 -23.00 27.53
N PRO A 398 12.51 -24.02 26.66
CA PRO A 398 13.03 -23.94 25.30
C PRO A 398 12.41 -22.68 24.73
N GLU A 399 13.24 -21.65 24.56
CA GLU A 399 12.74 -20.38 24.09
C GLU A 399 11.99 -20.63 22.79
N ARG A 400 10.87 -19.92 22.64
CA ARG A 400 9.93 -20.06 21.54
C ARG A 400 10.70 -20.06 20.22
N ILE A 401 10.65 -21.16 19.46
CA ILE A 401 11.16 -21.18 18.08
C ILE A 401 10.32 -20.22 17.26
N CYS A 402 8.99 -20.24 17.42
CA CYS A 402 8.05 -19.26 16.89
C CYS A 402 6.88 -19.01 17.83
N GLN A 403 5.97 -18.09 17.50
CA GLN A 403 4.81 -17.86 18.34
C GLN A 403 3.92 -19.10 18.51
N HIS A 404 3.86 -19.95 17.47
CA HIS A 404 3.08 -21.19 17.44
C HIS A 404 3.80 -22.40 18.06
N ILE A 405 5.14 -22.37 18.20
CA ILE A 405 5.95 -23.42 18.81
C ILE A 405 6.57 -22.91 20.12
N GLY A 406 6.06 -23.41 21.26
CA GLY A 406 6.53 -23.05 22.60
C GLY A 406 5.86 -21.81 23.21
N GLY A 407 4.91 -21.17 22.50
CA GLY A 407 4.18 -19.99 22.98
C GLY A 407 2.83 -20.26 23.65
N PRO A 408 2.18 -19.26 24.26
CA PRO A 408 0.81 -19.35 24.78
C PRO A 408 -0.21 -19.88 23.77
N GLU A 409 -0.06 -19.59 22.47
CA GLU A 409 -0.94 -20.09 21.41
C GLU A 409 -0.82 -21.61 21.17
N SER A 410 0.28 -22.22 21.58
CA SER A 410 0.44 -23.69 21.52
C SER A 410 -0.54 -24.42 22.43
N LYS A 411 -1.20 -23.73 23.37
CA LYS A 411 -2.20 -24.37 24.24
C LYS A 411 -3.51 -24.70 23.53
N ALA A 412 -3.83 -24.04 22.42
CA ALA A 412 -5.15 -24.14 21.80
C ALA A 412 -5.20 -25.13 20.62
N LEU A 413 -4.16 -25.23 19.78
CA LEU A 413 -4.26 -25.90 18.47
C LEU A 413 -3.01 -26.65 17.98
N SER A 414 -1.83 -26.49 18.61
CA SER A 414 -0.62 -27.26 18.21
C SER A 414 -0.17 -28.19 19.34
N PRO A 415 0.29 -29.42 19.04
CA PRO A 415 0.84 -30.31 20.06
C PRO A 415 2.03 -29.63 20.74
N LYS A 416 2.41 -30.13 21.92
CA LYS A 416 3.67 -29.80 22.63
C LYS A 416 4.90 -30.26 21.81
N GLU A 417 4.97 -29.97 20.52
CA GLU A 417 5.86 -30.61 19.54
C GLU A 417 7.32 -30.40 19.88
N LEU A 418 7.72 -29.17 20.20
CA LEU A 418 9.10 -28.90 20.63
C LEU A 418 9.42 -29.56 21.98
N GLY A 419 8.51 -29.50 22.95
CA GLY A 419 8.72 -30.16 24.25
C GLY A 419 8.82 -31.69 24.11
N ASN A 420 8.01 -32.27 23.22
CA ASN A 420 8.08 -33.68 22.85
C ASN A 420 9.38 -34.01 22.12
N ALA A 421 9.83 -33.16 21.20
CA ALA A 421 11.09 -33.34 20.48
C ALA A 421 12.29 -33.29 21.42
N VAL A 422 12.31 -32.32 22.36
CA VAL A 422 13.32 -32.24 23.43
C VAL A 422 13.27 -33.50 24.28
N ARG A 423 12.09 -33.93 24.75
CA ARG A 423 11.94 -35.15 25.56
C ARG A 423 12.41 -36.40 24.81
N LEU A 424 12.08 -36.53 23.53
CA LEU A 424 12.52 -37.64 22.70
C LEU A 424 14.05 -37.64 22.51
N ALA A 425 14.63 -36.46 22.26
CA ALA A 425 16.08 -36.31 22.12
C ALA A 425 16.82 -36.62 23.42
N VAL A 426 16.27 -36.25 24.58
CA VAL A 426 16.82 -36.60 25.90
C VAL A 426 16.73 -38.11 26.15
N ASN A 427 15.61 -38.74 25.78
CA ASN A 427 15.44 -40.19 25.91
C ASN A 427 16.28 -40.99 24.90
N GLN A 428 16.72 -40.37 23.81
CA GLN A 428 17.52 -40.99 22.75
C GLN A 428 18.71 -40.08 22.39
N PRO A 429 19.74 -39.96 23.26
CA PRO A 429 20.89 -39.11 23.00
C PRO A 429 21.57 -39.47 21.67
N LYS A 430 22.20 -38.49 21.03
CA LYS A 430 22.82 -38.58 19.70
C LYS A 430 21.84 -38.76 18.52
N LEU A 431 20.56 -39.03 18.77
CA LEU A 431 19.56 -39.02 17.71
C LEU A 431 19.06 -37.59 17.48
N GLU A 432 19.09 -37.16 16.22
CA GLU A 432 18.49 -35.89 15.82
C GLU A 432 16.98 -36.07 15.66
N VAL A 433 16.21 -35.36 16.49
CA VAL A 433 14.75 -35.29 16.38
C VAL A 433 14.37 -34.06 15.58
N THR A 434 13.71 -34.24 14.45
CA THR A 434 13.30 -33.15 13.55
C THR A 434 11.82 -32.83 13.67
N GLY A 435 11.45 -31.57 13.47
CA GLY A 435 10.06 -31.14 13.38
C GLY A 435 9.92 -29.88 12.52
N HIS A 436 8.69 -29.38 12.40
CA HIS A 436 8.37 -28.17 11.64
C HIS A 436 7.16 -27.46 12.28
N CYS A 437 6.92 -26.21 11.91
CA CYS A 437 5.71 -25.50 12.29
C CYS A 437 4.59 -25.75 11.26
N LEU A 438 3.37 -26.03 11.71
CA LEU A 438 2.21 -26.20 10.82
C LEU A 438 1.67 -24.88 10.25
N ARG A 439 2.20 -23.73 10.70
CA ARG A 439 1.71 -22.39 10.33
C ARG A 439 2.76 -21.50 9.69
N CYS A 440 4.01 -21.62 10.15
CA CYS A 440 5.14 -20.89 9.61
C CYS A 440 6.03 -21.78 8.78
N SER A 441 6.70 -21.17 7.81
CA SER A 441 7.81 -21.76 7.04
C SER A 441 9.06 -21.91 7.91
N ILE A 442 9.00 -22.80 8.90
CA ILE A 442 10.05 -23.08 9.87
C ILE A 442 10.22 -24.58 10.00
N ASP A 443 11.46 -25.03 9.83
CA ASP A 443 11.91 -26.36 10.24
C ASP A 443 12.80 -26.24 11.48
N TYR A 444 12.82 -27.28 12.30
CA TYR A 444 13.72 -27.35 13.44
C TYR A 444 14.27 -28.76 13.68
N SER A 445 15.35 -28.83 14.43
CA SER A 445 15.92 -30.09 14.92
C SER A 445 16.43 -29.94 16.34
N VAL A 446 16.34 -31.01 17.12
CA VAL A 446 16.84 -31.09 18.49
C VAL A 446 17.75 -32.30 18.58
N ILE A 447 18.94 -32.12 19.14
CA ILE A 447 19.89 -33.21 19.38
C ILE A 447 20.53 -33.01 20.75
N VAL A 448 20.65 -34.10 21.51
CA VAL A 448 21.46 -34.13 22.73
C VAL A 448 22.83 -34.68 22.37
N GLY A 449 23.87 -33.93 22.71
CA GLY A 449 25.25 -34.24 22.40
C GLY A 449 25.73 -35.54 23.06
N PRO A 450 26.96 -35.99 22.75
CA PRO A 450 27.59 -37.10 23.46
C PRO A 450 27.82 -36.77 24.93
N ASP A 451 28.05 -35.49 25.26
CA ASP A 451 28.02 -34.99 26.62
C ASP A 451 26.55 -34.93 27.07
N PRO A 452 26.17 -35.64 28.14
CA PRO A 452 24.77 -35.80 28.55
C PRO A 452 24.08 -34.48 28.85
N ASP A 453 24.85 -33.42 29.08
CA ASP A 453 24.39 -32.13 29.56
C ASP A 453 24.23 -31.08 28.45
N LYS A 454 24.45 -31.42 27.17
CA LYS A 454 24.39 -30.43 26.06
C LYS A 454 23.24 -30.71 25.11
N ILE A 455 22.27 -29.82 25.04
CA ILE A 455 21.16 -29.85 24.07
C ILE A 455 21.42 -28.81 23.00
N THR A 456 21.40 -29.23 21.73
CA THR A 456 21.48 -28.32 20.59
C THR A 456 20.11 -28.24 19.91
N ILE A 457 19.55 -27.04 19.84
CA ILE A 457 18.33 -26.73 19.12
C ILE A 457 18.72 -25.92 17.89
N ARG A 458 18.29 -26.38 16.71
CA ARG A 458 18.49 -25.67 15.44
C ARG A 458 17.15 -25.33 14.83
N ALA A 459 17.06 -24.17 14.18
CA ALA A 459 15.89 -23.75 13.45
C ALA A 459 16.28 -23.06 12.15
N TRP A 460 15.48 -23.29 11.10
CA TRP A 460 15.62 -22.68 9.80
C TRP A 460 14.34 -21.93 9.47
N TYR A 461 14.44 -20.62 9.29
CA TYR A 461 13.33 -19.74 9.02
C TYR A 461 13.39 -19.28 7.57
N ASP A 462 12.28 -19.42 6.85
CA ASP A 462 12.08 -18.72 5.61
C ASP A 462 11.32 -17.42 5.89
N LEU A 463 12.03 -16.29 5.79
CA LEU A 463 11.48 -14.96 6.08
C LEU A 463 10.87 -14.29 4.84
N GLY A 464 10.77 -15.04 3.74
CA GLY A 464 10.05 -14.64 2.53
C GLY A 464 10.94 -14.20 1.38
N SER A 465 10.27 -13.93 0.26
CA SER A 465 10.87 -13.43 -0.99
C SER A 465 10.57 -11.94 -1.19
N TYR A 466 11.26 -11.27 -2.11
CA TYR A 466 10.95 -9.88 -2.41
C TYR A 466 9.62 -9.71 -3.19
N ASN A 467 9.04 -10.79 -3.69
CA ASN A 467 8.10 -10.73 -4.82
C ASN A 467 6.74 -10.06 -4.51
N SER A 468 6.37 -9.83 -3.25
CA SER A 468 5.24 -8.94 -2.91
C SER A 468 5.14 -8.65 -1.41
N PRO A 469 4.71 -7.46 -0.97
CA PRO A 469 4.22 -7.22 0.40
C PRO A 469 2.98 -8.03 0.76
N LYS A 470 2.29 -8.61 -0.24
CA LYS A 470 1.19 -9.55 -0.08
C LYS A 470 1.63 -10.99 0.15
N ASP A 471 2.92 -11.29 -0.04
CA ASP A 471 3.43 -12.62 0.19
C ASP A 471 3.20 -12.92 1.68
N GLU A 472 2.28 -13.83 1.96
CA GLU A 472 1.81 -14.14 3.30
C GLU A 472 2.98 -14.56 4.21
N SER A 473 4.07 -15.06 3.64
CA SER A 473 5.32 -15.37 4.37
C SER A 473 5.91 -14.16 5.10
N TRP A 474 5.51 -12.94 4.72
CA TRP A 474 5.89 -11.70 5.40
C TRP A 474 5.12 -11.46 6.72
N GLY A 475 3.89 -11.95 6.84
CA GLY A 475 3.04 -11.70 8.02
C GLY A 475 3.21 -12.73 9.14
N VAL A 476 3.73 -13.91 8.81
CA VAL A 476 3.70 -15.08 9.70
C VAL A 476 4.65 -14.98 10.90
N PRO A 477 5.87 -14.43 10.79
CA PRO A 477 6.78 -14.41 11.92
C PRO A 477 6.54 -13.29 12.93
N ASP A 478 5.53 -12.42 12.85
CA ASP A 478 5.47 -11.22 13.72
C ASP A 478 5.41 -11.59 15.23
N TYR A 479 6.57 -11.59 15.93
CA TYR A 479 6.67 -11.94 17.35
C TYR A 479 6.09 -10.87 18.29
N GLY A 480 5.43 -9.83 17.77
CA GLY A 480 4.85 -8.74 18.54
C GLY A 480 3.75 -9.18 19.52
N SER A 481 3.89 -8.75 20.78
CA SER A 481 3.02 -9.03 21.94
C SER A 481 1.60 -8.41 21.88
N GLY A 482 1.12 -8.00 20.70
CA GLY A 482 -0.07 -7.16 20.57
C GLY A 482 -1.33 -7.84 20.00
N HIS A 483 -1.21 -9.00 19.36
CA HIS A 483 -2.34 -9.67 18.71
C HIS A 483 -2.41 -11.13 19.14
N ILE A 484 -2.79 -11.38 20.38
CA ILE A 484 -3.03 -12.74 20.92
C ILE A 484 -4.19 -13.45 20.17
N TYR A 485 -4.97 -12.72 19.38
CA TYR A 485 -6.21 -13.20 18.76
C TYR A 485 -6.15 -13.37 17.23
N ASP A 486 -5.08 -12.92 16.57
CA ASP A 486 -4.91 -13.14 15.13
C ASP A 486 -3.59 -13.88 14.89
N PRO A 487 -3.64 -15.21 14.76
CA PRO A 487 -2.44 -16.04 14.65
C PRO A 487 -1.75 -15.95 13.27
N GLY A 488 -2.16 -14.99 12.44
CA GLY A 488 -1.58 -14.69 11.14
C GLY A 488 -1.96 -15.71 10.05
N PRO A 489 -1.59 -15.44 8.79
CA PRO A 489 -1.84 -16.37 7.70
C PRO A 489 -1.10 -17.70 7.91
N ILE A 490 -1.62 -18.78 7.32
CA ILE A 490 -0.99 -20.09 7.34
C ILE A 490 -0.16 -20.23 6.06
N VAL A 491 1.15 -20.28 6.20
CA VAL A 491 2.04 -20.52 5.06
C VAL A 491 2.52 -21.94 5.10
N TYR A 492 1.87 -22.77 4.27
CA TYR A 492 2.24 -24.17 4.11
C TYR A 492 3.65 -24.30 3.52
N HIS A 493 4.44 -25.23 4.07
CA HIS A 493 5.68 -25.71 3.48
C HIS A 493 5.80 -27.22 3.74
N ASP A 494 6.52 -27.91 2.86
CA ASP A 494 6.79 -29.33 3.09
C ASP A 494 7.78 -29.51 4.26
N PRO A 495 7.55 -30.46 5.18
CA PRO A 495 8.45 -30.69 6.30
C PRO A 495 9.92 -30.90 5.88
N GLY A 496 10.82 -30.17 6.51
CA GLY A 496 12.26 -30.23 6.23
C GLY A 496 12.68 -29.52 4.94
N SER A 497 11.76 -28.92 4.18
CA SER A 497 12.09 -28.23 2.93
C SER A 497 12.96 -27.00 3.13
N ILE A 498 12.76 -26.23 4.21
CA ILE A 498 13.53 -25.02 4.52
C ILE A 498 14.93 -25.41 4.99
N ARG A 499 15.04 -26.46 5.81
CA ARG A 499 16.33 -27.06 6.18
C ARG A 499 17.11 -27.53 4.95
N ARG A 500 16.46 -28.28 4.05
CA ARG A 500 17.09 -28.74 2.79
C ARG A 500 17.51 -27.56 1.93
N LEU A 501 16.67 -26.54 1.79
CA LEU A 501 16.97 -25.32 1.05
C LEU A 501 18.20 -24.62 1.60
N TYR A 502 18.34 -24.49 2.92
CA TYR A 502 19.52 -23.86 3.55
C TYR A 502 20.81 -24.66 3.38
N ALA A 503 20.72 -25.99 3.43
CA ALA A 503 21.87 -26.89 3.35
C ALA A 503 22.39 -27.06 1.91
N THR A 504 21.48 -27.20 0.94
CA THR A 504 21.82 -27.45 -0.47
C THR A 504 21.92 -26.17 -1.28
N GLY A 505 21.27 -25.10 -0.83
CA GLY A 505 21.25 -23.82 -1.52
C GLY A 505 22.62 -23.18 -1.54
N THR A 506 23.13 -22.95 -2.75
CA THR A 506 24.28 -22.07 -2.95
C THR A 506 23.82 -20.65 -2.64
N THR A 507 24.51 -19.98 -1.72
CA THR A 507 24.33 -18.54 -1.53
C THR A 507 24.59 -17.88 -2.88
N LEU A 508 23.73 -16.97 -3.33
CA LEU A 508 24.08 -16.13 -4.48
C LEU A 508 25.40 -15.44 -4.14
N ASP A 509 26.48 -15.86 -4.81
CA ASP A 509 27.84 -15.43 -4.48
C ASP A 509 27.86 -13.92 -4.36
N ILE A 510 28.18 -13.44 -3.15
CA ILE A 510 28.57 -12.06 -2.92
C ILE A 510 29.86 -11.91 -3.71
N VAL A 511 29.72 -11.49 -4.97
CA VAL A 511 30.81 -11.33 -5.93
C VAL A 511 31.94 -10.58 -5.22
N ARG A 512 33.08 -11.25 -5.08
CA ARG A 512 34.30 -10.70 -4.48
C ARG A 512 34.80 -9.49 -5.24
#